data_AF-A0A959TXK2-F1
#
_entry.id   AF-A0A959TXK2-F1
#
_cell.length_a   1.000
_cell.length_b   1.000
_cell.length_c   1.000
_cell.angle_alpha   90.00
_cell.angle_beta   90.00
_cell.angle_gamma   90.00
#
_symmetry.space_group_name_H-M   'P 1'
#
loop_
_entity.id
_entity.type
_entity.pdbx_description
1 polymer ?
#
loop_
_entity_poly.entity_id
_entity_poly.type
_entity_poly.pdbx_seq_one_letter_code
_entity_poly.pdbx_strand_id
1 'polypeptide(L)'
;MHVLIVPKWYPGRNDPQLGDFIRKQAIELSRHMSISVLFVHPSPDLERRLSIEEHAEGALRELRVYYRPSRISLRPLRKLVNLGRFLQAARSGSKRIIEQTGVPDLTQAYILVRPLLVARFMKWRYGVPFIVSEQSSEFLDGTYAQRSWIHRAFVRSFSRSSRGWT
;
A
#
# COMPACT_ATOMS: atom_id res chain seq x y z
N MET A 1 -14.27 14.86 2.02
CA MET A 1 -12.99 14.44 1.44
C MET A 1 -12.67 13.04 1.93
N HIS A 2 -12.24 12.16 1.04
CA HIS A 2 -11.87 10.77 1.32
C HIS A 2 -10.43 10.49 0.86
N VAL A 3 -9.61 9.96 1.76
CA VAL A 3 -8.21 9.64 1.49
C VAL A 3 -7.97 8.13 1.59
N LEU A 4 -7.32 7.58 0.56
CA LEU A 4 -6.83 6.21 0.53
C LEU A 4 -5.36 6.16 0.94
N ILE A 5 -5.06 5.59 2.11
CA ILE A 5 -3.71 5.32 2.58
C ILE A 5 -3.29 3.93 2.10
N VAL A 6 -2.15 3.84 1.40
CA VAL A 6 -1.55 2.58 0.96
C VAL A 6 -0.17 2.42 1.60
N PRO A 7 -0.07 1.69 2.72
CA PRO A 7 1.20 1.49 3.40
C PRO A 7 1.91 0.20 2.95
N LYS A 8 3.25 0.17 3.09
CA LYS A 8 4.02 -1.08 3.03
C LYS A 8 4.08 -1.80 4.38
N TRP A 9 3.90 -1.07 5.47
CA TRP A 9 3.95 -1.56 6.85
C TRP A 9 2.68 -1.13 7.55
N TYR A 10 1.94 -2.07 8.12
CA TYR A 10 0.73 -1.78 8.85
C TYR A 10 0.45 -2.93 9.82
N PRO A 11 -0.16 -2.67 10.99
CA PRO A 11 -0.51 -3.72 11.93
C PRO A 11 -1.35 -4.79 11.25
N GLY A 12 -0.96 -6.06 11.40
CA GLY A 12 -1.66 -7.19 10.81
C GLY A 12 -1.26 -8.53 11.44
N ARG A 13 -1.74 -9.63 10.85
CA ARG A 13 -1.53 -10.99 11.39
C ARG A 13 -0.06 -11.34 11.62
N ASN A 14 0.81 -10.90 10.72
CA ASN A 14 2.21 -11.29 10.74
C ASN A 14 3.01 -10.51 11.80
N ASP A 15 2.59 -9.28 12.09
CA ASP A 15 3.22 -8.40 13.06
C ASP A 15 2.21 -7.31 13.47
N PRO A 16 1.70 -7.34 14.72
CA PRO A 16 0.70 -6.39 15.19
C PRO A 16 1.27 -4.99 15.48
N GLN A 17 2.60 -4.82 15.58
CA GLN A 17 3.24 -3.52 15.87
C GLN A 17 3.83 -2.86 14.61
N LEU A 18 3.96 -3.61 13.53
CA LEU A 18 4.54 -3.13 12.28
C LEU A 18 3.84 -1.89 11.73
N GLY A 19 4.50 -0.74 11.76
CA GLY A 19 3.94 0.49 11.19
C GLY A 19 2.77 1.08 11.96
N ASP A 20 2.67 0.85 13.28
CA ASP A 20 1.60 1.39 14.13
C ASP A 20 1.48 2.93 14.08
N PHE A 21 2.56 3.64 13.75
CA PHE A 21 2.53 5.09 13.51
C PHE A 21 1.59 5.48 12.35
N ILE A 22 1.46 4.65 11.31
CA ILE A 22 0.53 4.89 10.19
C ILE A 22 -0.90 4.69 10.66
N ARG A 23 -1.14 3.66 11.49
CA ARG A 23 -2.47 3.41 12.06
C ARG A 23 -2.92 4.55 12.96
N LYS A 24 -2.04 5.02 13.86
CA LYS A 24 -2.30 6.20 14.71
C LYS A 24 -2.61 7.45 13.90
N GLN A 25 -1.84 7.73 12.85
CA GLN A 25 -2.13 8.82 11.92
C GLN A 25 -3.49 8.63 11.24
N ALA A 26 -3.81 7.43 10.74
CA ALA A 26 -5.08 7.14 10.10
C ALA A 26 -6.28 7.34 11.06
N ILE A 27 -6.14 6.93 12.33
CA ILE A 27 -7.14 7.12 13.37
C ILE A 27 -7.36 8.63 13.60
N GLU A 28 -6.29 9.40 13.79
CA GLU A 28 -6.41 10.84 14.02
C GLU A 28 -7.04 11.57 12.83
N LEU A 29 -6.57 11.28 11.61
CA LEU A 29 -7.14 11.87 10.39
C LEU A 29 -8.62 11.50 10.20
N SER A 30 -9.03 10.30 10.66
CA SER A 30 -10.42 9.86 10.53
C SER A 30 -11.42 10.68 11.36
N ARG A 31 -10.94 11.47 12.33
CA ARG A 31 -11.77 12.43 13.06
C ARG A 31 -12.19 13.64 12.23
N HIS A 32 -11.48 13.92 11.13
CA HIS A 32 -11.68 15.10 10.31
C HIS A 32 -12.14 14.78 8.87
N MET A 33 -11.87 13.56 8.39
CA MET A 33 -12.17 13.15 7.01
C MET A 33 -12.36 11.63 6.93
N SER A 34 -12.93 11.14 5.83
CA SER A 34 -13.05 9.70 5.61
C SER A 34 -11.68 9.12 5.25
N ILE A 35 -11.27 8.05 5.93
CA ILE A 35 -9.98 7.39 5.69
C ILE A 35 -10.21 5.93 5.34
N SER A 36 -9.59 5.48 4.26
CA SER A 36 -9.46 4.06 3.95
C SER A 36 -8.01 3.66 3.94
N VAL A 37 -7.68 2.55 4.60
CA VAL A 37 -6.33 1.97 4.57
C VAL A 37 -6.39 0.69 3.73
N LEU A 38 -5.55 0.58 2.71
CA LEU A 38 -5.37 -0.65 1.94
C LEU A 38 -3.99 -1.25 2.20
N PHE A 39 -3.93 -2.22 3.10
CA PHE A 39 -2.70 -2.94 3.41
C PHE A 39 -2.68 -4.29 2.70
N VAL A 40 -1.74 -4.50 1.79
CA VAL A 40 -1.63 -5.75 1.02
C VAL A 40 -0.34 -6.48 1.37
N HIS A 41 -0.46 -7.68 1.93
CA HIS A 41 0.69 -8.41 2.49
C HIS A 41 0.69 -9.91 2.15
N PRO A 42 1.84 -10.54 1.87
CA PRO A 42 1.91 -11.99 1.75
C PRO A 42 1.68 -12.68 3.11
N SER A 43 0.93 -13.78 3.10
CA SER A 43 0.78 -14.67 4.26
C SER A 43 1.01 -16.12 3.81
N PRO A 44 2.12 -16.78 4.24
CA PRO A 44 2.43 -18.16 3.87
C PRO A 44 1.40 -19.18 4.35
N ASP A 45 0.76 -18.89 5.49
CA ASP A 45 -0.15 -19.77 6.22
C ASP A 45 -1.62 -19.63 5.77
N LEU A 46 -1.84 -18.91 4.66
CA LEU A 46 -3.15 -18.72 4.09
C LEU A 46 -3.68 -20.03 3.47
N GLU A 47 -4.80 -20.54 3.99
CA GLU A 47 -5.50 -21.69 3.42
C GLU A 47 -5.96 -21.40 1.99
N ARG A 48 -6.63 -20.26 1.81
CA ARG A 48 -7.12 -19.76 0.52
C ARG A 48 -6.07 -18.92 -0.19
N ARG A 49 -6.26 -18.67 -1.50
CA ARG A 49 -5.34 -17.83 -2.30
C ARG A 49 -5.36 -16.36 -1.89
N LEU A 50 -6.50 -15.88 -1.38
CA LEU A 50 -6.76 -14.50 -0.96
C LEU A 50 -7.59 -14.54 0.32
N SER A 51 -7.30 -13.63 1.25
CA SER A 51 -8.10 -13.37 2.44
C SER A 51 -8.18 -11.86 2.64
N ILE A 52 -9.36 -11.38 2.99
CA ILE A 52 -9.63 -9.97 3.23
C ILE A 52 -10.10 -9.88 4.68
N GLU A 53 -9.44 -9.05 5.47
CA GLU A 53 -9.88 -8.65 6.79
C GLU A 53 -10.29 -7.18 6.76
N GLU A 54 -11.46 -6.90 7.30
CA GLU A 54 -12.00 -5.56 7.37
C GLU A 54 -12.10 -5.16 8.84
N HIS A 55 -11.67 -3.94 9.14
CA HIS A 55 -11.93 -3.31 10.42
C HIS A 55 -12.48 -1.90 10.17
N ALA A 56 -13.50 -1.52 10.92
CA ALA A 56 -14.24 -0.29 10.72
C ALA A 56 -14.43 0.40 12.07
N GLU A 57 -14.02 1.66 12.16
CA GLU A 57 -14.14 2.46 13.37
C GLU A 57 -14.45 3.91 12.96
N GLY A 58 -15.65 4.40 13.28
CA GLY A 58 -16.07 5.74 12.83
C GLY A 58 -15.95 5.91 11.30
N ALA A 59 -15.20 6.93 10.87
CA ALA A 59 -14.91 7.21 9.46
C ALA A 59 -13.63 6.52 8.93
N LEU A 60 -13.00 5.67 9.75
CA LEU A 60 -11.88 4.83 9.35
C LEU A 60 -12.38 3.48 8.83
N ARG A 61 -11.83 3.06 7.69
CA ARG A 61 -12.01 1.72 7.11
C ARG A 61 -10.64 1.11 6.83
N GLU A 62 -10.24 0.13 7.62
CA GLU A 62 -9.00 -0.61 7.45
C GLU A 62 -9.26 -1.90 6.68
N LEU A 63 -8.61 -2.06 5.53
CA LEU A 63 -8.71 -3.24 4.69
C LEU A 63 -7.34 -3.91 4.58
N ARG A 64 -7.20 -5.07 5.22
CA ARG A 64 -5.99 -5.90 5.15
C ARG A 64 -6.25 -7.04 4.17
N VAL A 65 -5.52 -7.05 3.07
CA VAL A 65 -5.64 -8.07 2.03
C VAL A 65 -4.40 -8.94 2.02
N TYR A 66 -4.58 -10.21 2.37
CA TYR A 66 -3.53 -11.20 2.35
C TYR A 66 -3.60 -12.05 1.10
N TYR A 67 -2.44 -12.35 0.52
CA TYR A 67 -2.33 -13.29 -0.59
C TYR A 67 -1.31 -14.38 -0.27
N ARG A 68 -1.57 -15.59 -0.78
CA ARG A 68 -0.64 -16.71 -0.59
C ARG A 68 0.59 -16.53 -1.49
N PRO A 69 1.82 -16.42 -0.94
CA PRO A 69 3.02 -16.27 -1.75
C PRO A 69 3.33 -17.55 -2.53
N SER A 70 4.02 -17.39 -3.66
CA SER A 70 4.46 -18.50 -4.51
C SER A 70 5.62 -19.25 -3.86
N ARG A 71 5.56 -20.59 -3.91
CA ARG A 71 6.60 -21.51 -3.43
C ARG A 71 7.63 -21.90 -4.51
N ILE A 72 7.55 -21.30 -5.70
CA ILE A 72 8.48 -21.55 -6.80
C ILE A 72 9.94 -21.31 -6.35
N SER A 73 10.82 -22.27 -6.60
CA SER A 73 12.24 -22.20 -6.19
C SER A 73 13.04 -21.17 -6.99
N LEU A 74 12.72 -20.98 -8.28
CA LEU A 74 13.37 -20.00 -9.15
C LEU A 74 13.06 -18.56 -8.69
N ARG A 75 14.08 -17.88 -8.13
CA ARG A 75 13.93 -16.54 -7.53
C ARG A 75 13.31 -15.49 -8.48
N PRO A 76 13.74 -15.36 -9.76
CA PRO A 76 13.17 -14.35 -10.65
C PRO A 76 11.69 -14.60 -10.94
N LEU A 77 11.36 -15.86 -11.28
CA LEU A 77 9.99 -16.26 -11.57
C LEU A 77 9.08 -16.10 -10.35
N ARG A 78 9.56 -16.46 -9.15
CA ARG A 78 8.83 -16.25 -7.89
C ARG A 78 8.51 -14.77 -7.65
N LYS A 79 9.45 -13.85 -7.93
CA LYS A 79 9.21 -12.40 -7.80
C LYS A 79 8.11 -11.92 -8.74
N LEU A 80 8.13 -12.35 -10.00
CA LEU A 80 7.11 -11.99 -10.99
C LEU A 80 5.73 -12.52 -10.61
N VAL A 81 5.63 -13.80 -10.23
CA VAL A 81 4.37 -14.40 -9.78
C VAL A 81 3.83 -13.68 -8.54
N ASN A 82 4.68 -13.37 -7.57
CA ASN A 82 4.28 -12.65 -6.37
C ASN A 82 3.87 -11.20 -6.64
N LEU A 83 4.45 -10.56 -7.66
CA LEU A 83 4.00 -9.25 -8.12
C LEU A 83 2.59 -9.33 -8.72
N GLY A 84 2.34 -10.31 -9.58
CA GLY A 84 0.99 -10.55 -10.13
C GLY A 84 -0.06 -10.80 -9.04
N ARG A 85 0.27 -11.63 -8.05
CA ARG A 85 -0.62 -11.89 -6.89
C ARG A 85 -0.85 -10.65 -6.04
N PHE A 86 0.20 -9.85 -5.81
CA PHE A 86 0.08 -8.56 -5.14
C PHE A 86 -0.87 -7.63 -5.91
N LEU A 87 -0.72 -7.51 -7.23
CA LEU A 87 -1.58 -6.65 -8.05
C LEU A 87 -3.05 -7.12 -8.05
N GLN A 88 -3.27 -8.44 -8.09
CA GLN A 88 -4.61 -9.01 -7.97
C GLN A 88 -5.23 -8.67 -6.60
N ALA A 89 -4.48 -8.89 -5.52
CA ALA A 89 -4.91 -8.58 -4.16
C ALA A 89 -5.21 -7.08 -3.97
N ALA A 90 -4.31 -6.21 -4.46
CA ALA A 90 -4.51 -4.77 -4.44
C ALA A 90 -5.75 -4.36 -5.23
N ARG A 91 -5.97 -4.91 -6.43
CA ARG A 91 -7.18 -4.61 -7.22
C ARG A 91 -8.46 -5.05 -6.52
N SER A 92 -8.47 -6.24 -5.91
CA SER A 92 -9.61 -6.72 -5.12
C SER A 92 -9.87 -5.81 -3.93
N GLY A 93 -8.83 -5.40 -3.21
CA GLY A 93 -8.95 -4.48 -2.08
C GLY A 93 -9.43 -3.08 -2.49
N SER A 94 -8.86 -2.50 -3.55
CA SER A 94 -9.29 -1.22 -4.09
C SER A 94 -10.75 -1.25 -4.54
N LYS A 95 -11.17 -2.32 -5.23
CA LYS A 95 -12.57 -2.50 -5.64
C LYS A 95 -13.48 -2.51 -4.42
N ARG A 96 -13.12 -3.26 -3.37
CA ARG A 96 -13.89 -3.36 -2.14
C ARG A 96 -14.03 -2.02 -1.43
N ILE A 97 -12.95 -1.24 -1.32
CA ILE A 97 -12.97 0.12 -0.76
C ILE A 97 -13.92 1.01 -1.57
N ILE A 98 -13.84 0.96 -2.90
CA ILE A 98 -14.69 1.78 -3.77
C ILE A 98 -16.16 1.42 -3.62
N GLU A 99 -16.49 0.14 -3.49
CA GLU A 99 -17.87 -0.31 -3.24
C GLU A 99 -18.40 0.15 -1.88
N GLN A 100 -17.54 0.28 -0.87
CA GLN A 100 -17.93 0.65 0.50
C GLN A 100 -17.94 2.16 0.75
N THR A 101 -17.03 2.89 0.12
CA THR A 101 -16.73 4.30 0.49
C THR A 101 -16.71 5.24 -0.72
N GLY A 102 -16.87 4.72 -1.93
CA GLY A 102 -16.71 5.50 -3.15
C GLY A 102 -15.26 5.64 -3.61
N VAL A 103 -15.07 6.35 -4.71
CA VAL A 103 -13.73 6.64 -5.25
C VAL A 103 -13.06 7.69 -4.36
N PRO A 104 -11.83 7.44 -3.86
CA PRO A 104 -11.12 8.40 -3.02
C PRO A 104 -10.70 9.65 -3.79
N ASP A 105 -10.68 10.80 -3.11
CA ASP A 105 -10.21 12.07 -3.67
C ASP A 105 -8.68 12.12 -3.79
N LEU A 106 -7.99 11.36 -2.93
CA LEU A 106 -6.53 11.37 -2.83
C LEU A 106 -6.00 9.99 -2.40
N THR A 107 -4.89 9.56 -2.98
CA THR A 107 -4.14 8.39 -2.50
C THR A 107 -2.82 8.81 -1.84
N GLN A 108 -2.55 8.36 -0.63
CA GLN A 108 -1.27 8.56 0.05
C GLN A 108 -0.49 7.25 0.09
N ALA A 109 0.62 7.17 -0.64
CA ALA A 109 1.49 6.00 -0.71
C ALA A 109 2.71 6.16 0.19
N TYR A 110 2.91 5.23 1.14
CA TYR A 110 4.11 5.24 1.98
C TYR A 110 5.25 4.51 1.29
N ILE A 111 6.37 5.22 1.11
CA ILE A 111 7.43 4.97 0.13
C ILE A 111 7.88 3.54 0.09
N LEU A 112 7.36 2.82 -0.90
CA LEU A 112 7.91 1.63 -1.55
C LEU A 112 7.21 1.39 -2.89
N VAL A 113 7.88 0.66 -3.78
CA VAL A 113 7.42 0.38 -5.16
C VAL A 113 5.99 -0.17 -5.19
N ARG A 114 5.62 -1.02 -4.23
CA ARG A 114 4.31 -1.67 -4.16
C ARG A 114 3.16 -0.68 -3.91
N PRO A 115 3.18 0.12 -2.83
CA PRO A 115 2.25 1.24 -2.66
C PRO A 115 2.16 2.18 -3.86
N LEU A 116 3.30 2.52 -4.49
CA LEU A 116 3.32 3.38 -5.67
C LEU A 116 2.61 2.75 -6.88
N LEU A 117 2.70 1.42 -7.06
CA LEU A 117 1.95 0.74 -8.11
C LEU A 117 0.43 0.84 -7.89
N VAL A 118 -0.02 0.76 -6.64
CA VAL A 118 -1.45 0.95 -6.30
C VAL A 118 -1.87 2.40 -6.57
N ALA A 119 -1.10 3.38 -6.10
CA ALA A 119 -1.38 4.79 -6.35
C ALA A 119 -1.43 5.14 -7.84
N ARG A 120 -0.51 4.58 -8.64
CA ARG A 120 -0.53 4.75 -10.10
C ARG A 120 -1.73 4.08 -10.74
N PHE A 121 -2.12 2.90 -10.27
CA PHE A 121 -3.34 2.24 -10.73
C PHE A 121 -4.57 3.11 -10.45
N MET A 122 -4.66 3.70 -9.26
CA MET A 122 -5.77 4.60 -8.89
C MET A 122 -5.79 5.85 -9.78
N LYS A 123 -4.64 6.49 -10.01
CA LYS A 123 -4.51 7.64 -10.93
C LYS A 123 -4.94 7.28 -12.35
N TRP A 124 -4.46 6.16 -12.87
CA TRP A 124 -4.76 5.73 -14.24
C TRP A 124 -6.23 5.33 -14.43
N ARG A 125 -6.81 4.59 -13.47
CA ARG A 125 -8.16 4.03 -13.62
C ARG A 125 -9.28 4.99 -13.20
N TYR A 126 -9.00 5.90 -12.27
CA TYR A 126 -10.01 6.75 -11.62
C TYR A 126 -9.63 8.24 -11.59
N GLY A 127 -8.47 8.64 -12.13
CA GLY A 127 -8.03 10.04 -12.11
C GLY A 127 -7.56 10.55 -10.74
N VAL A 128 -7.46 9.66 -9.74
CA VAL A 128 -7.16 10.03 -8.35
C VAL A 128 -5.70 10.50 -8.22
N PRO A 129 -5.44 11.75 -7.80
CA PRO A 129 -4.09 12.21 -7.52
C PRO A 129 -3.47 11.44 -6.34
N PHE A 130 -2.14 11.45 -6.24
CA PHE A 130 -1.46 10.81 -5.13
C PHE A 130 -0.30 11.60 -4.56
N ILE A 131 -0.11 11.47 -3.26
CA ILE A 131 1.04 11.94 -2.48
C ILE A 131 1.89 10.74 -2.10
N VAL A 132 3.20 10.97 -2.03
CA VAL A 132 4.19 9.97 -1.67
C VAL A 132 4.86 10.42 -0.38
N SER A 133 4.80 9.60 0.67
CA SER A 133 5.35 9.93 1.99
C SER A 133 6.52 9.01 2.34
N GLU A 134 7.70 9.60 2.57
CA GLU A 134 8.90 8.88 2.99
C GLU A 134 8.93 8.74 4.51
N GLN A 135 8.67 7.54 5.02
CA GLN A 135 8.96 7.22 6.42
C GLN A 135 9.71 5.90 6.46
N SER A 136 10.97 5.92 6.02
CA SER A 136 11.86 4.76 6.09
C SER A 136 13.23 5.17 6.60
N SER A 137 13.71 4.47 7.63
CA SER A 137 15.10 4.56 8.10
C SER A 137 16.11 4.11 7.02
N GLU A 138 15.69 3.43 5.95
CA GLU A 138 16.57 3.02 4.83
C GLU A 138 17.27 4.22 4.15
N PHE A 139 16.75 5.44 4.31
CA PHE A 139 17.36 6.68 3.80
C PHE A 139 18.33 7.34 4.79
N LEU A 140 18.19 7.08 6.08
CA LEU A 140 19.08 7.61 7.12
C LEU A 140 20.35 6.75 7.23
N ASP A 141 20.26 5.44 6.99
CA ASP A 141 21.38 4.51 7.21
C ASP A 141 22.20 4.18 5.94
N GLY A 142 21.96 4.90 4.83
CA GLY A 142 22.69 4.72 3.56
C GLY A 142 22.30 3.50 2.71
N THR A 143 21.39 2.65 3.20
CA THR A 143 20.90 1.44 2.51
C THR A 143 20.16 1.74 1.20
N TYR A 144 19.60 2.94 1.05
CA TYR A 144 19.02 3.41 -0.22
C TYR A 144 20.06 3.49 -1.36
N ALA A 145 21.30 3.87 -1.06
CA ALA A 145 22.38 3.94 -2.07
C ALA A 145 22.76 2.56 -2.62
N GLN A 146 22.51 1.50 -1.84
CA GLN A 146 22.79 0.11 -2.20
C GLN A 146 21.66 -0.54 -3.05
N ARG A 147 20.53 0.15 -3.25
CA ARG A 147 19.44 -0.34 -4.11
C ARG A 147 19.76 -0.14 -5.59
N SER A 148 19.24 -1.04 -6.43
CA SER A 148 19.49 -1.00 -7.88
C SER A 148 19.09 0.36 -8.47
N TRP A 149 19.82 0.79 -9.50
CA TRP A 149 19.57 2.06 -10.18
C TRP A 149 18.12 2.20 -10.68
N ILE A 150 17.49 1.08 -11.07
CA ILE A 150 16.09 1.00 -11.50
C ILE A 150 15.15 1.36 -10.35
N HIS A 151 15.42 0.86 -9.14
CA HIS A 151 14.62 1.21 -7.95
C HIS A 151 14.71 2.72 -7.67
N ARG A 152 15.93 3.29 -7.76
CA ARG A 152 16.15 4.73 -7.54
C ARG A 152 15.51 5.59 -8.64
N ALA A 153 15.64 5.18 -9.90
CA ALA A 153 15.02 5.86 -11.04
C ALA A 153 13.48 5.81 -10.96
N PHE A 154 12.91 4.67 -10.54
CA PHE A 154 11.47 4.51 -10.39
C PHE A 154 10.92 5.42 -9.28
N VAL A 155 11.58 5.48 -8.12
CA VAL A 155 11.19 6.40 -7.03
C VAL A 155 11.30 7.86 -7.48
N ARG A 156 12.40 8.25 -8.15
CA ARG A 156 12.60 9.63 -8.66
C ARG A 156 11.61 10.03 -9.75
N SER A 157 11.22 9.10 -10.62
CA SER A 157 10.21 9.37 -11.65
C SER A 157 8.83 9.60 -11.02
N PHE A 158 8.55 8.98 -9.87
CA PHE A 158 7.28 9.13 -9.17
C PHE A 158 7.20 10.41 -8.35
N SER A 159 8.29 10.82 -7.69
CA SER A 159 8.33 12.09 -6.95
C SER A 159 8.10 13.31 -7.85
N ARG A 160 8.50 13.23 -9.12
CA ARG A 160 8.21 14.26 -10.15
C ARG A 160 6.75 14.29 -10.61
N SER A 161 5.98 13.23 -10.37
CA SER A 161 4.57 13.11 -10.82
C SER A 161 3.56 13.31 -9.67
N SER A 162 4.03 13.30 -8.42
CA SER A 162 3.28 13.78 -7.26
C SER A 162 3.35 15.31 -7.19
N ARG A 163 2.24 16.00 -6.92
CA ARG A 163 2.28 17.42 -6.55
C ARG A 163 2.93 17.50 -5.17
N GLY A 164 4.24 17.70 -5.13
CA GLY A 164 5.00 17.83 -3.90
C GLY A 164 4.61 19.10 -3.18
N TRP A 165 4.21 18.98 -1.92
CA TRP A 165 4.39 20.04 -0.95
C TRP A 165 5.46 19.51 -0.01
N THR A 166 6.63 20.13 -0.07
CA THR A 166 7.74 20.00 0.87
C THR A 166 7.29 20.40 2.27
#